data_AF-A0A7J9GHK7-F1
#
_entry.id   AF-A0A7J9GHK7-F1
#
_cell.length_a   1.000
_cell.length_b   1.000
_cell.length_c   1.000
_cell.angle_alpha   90.00
_cell.angle_beta   90.00
_cell.angle_gamma   90.00
#
_symmetry.space_group_name_H-M   'P 1'
#
loop_
_entity.id
_entity.type
_entity.pdbx_description
1 polymer ?
#
loop_
_entity_poly.entity_id
_entity_poly.type
_entity_poly.pdbx_seq_one_letter_code
_entity_poly.pdbx_strand_id
1 'polypeptide(L)'
;DAAATAATVVVDNCLGAVSFDLQEVPKRVPPDSPLAPQWYSLESEKSPGNDVMVSVWVGTQADEAFQEAWQSDSGGLIPETRAKVYLSPKLWYLRLTVIQTQDLQLGSGSEPKVRSPELYVKAQLGAQLFKTSRTPVGSAWNEDLVFVAAEPFEPFLVVMVEDWSNGQLVGQAKIHVPSLERRTDDKTEPKSRWFNLVGAENKPYAGRIHVRACLEGGYHVLDEAAHVTSDVQAAAKQLAKPLIGLLDVGIRGASNLLPVKTKDGTRGTTDAYVVAKYGQKWIRTRTILDRFNPRWNEQYTWDVYDPCTVLTIGVFDNGRYKRDEAGKPGRDLRIGKIRVRLSTLDTNKVYLNSYMLTVLLPNGAKKMGEIEIAVRFSCLSWLSLIQAYGTPLLPRMHYLRPLGPAQQDILRQTAMRMVTARLARSEPPLGQEVVQFMLDTDTHVWSMRKSKANWFRVVGCLSHAAILARWLDGIRTWAHPSTTILVHVLLIAVVMCPQLVLSTIFMYAFLILALRFRYRMRVTHNVDLRLSYVDAVGPDELDEEFDGLPTTRSPDTVRFRYDRLRALASRAQTLLGDVAAQGERLEAL
;
A
#
# COMPACT_ATOMS: atom_id res chain seq x y z
N ASP A 1 57.02 4.71 -22.61
CA ASP A 1 56.28 5.88 -23.14
C ASP A 1 55.11 5.48 -24.02
N ALA A 2 53.94 5.94 -23.56
CA ALA A 2 52.66 6.15 -24.23
C ALA A 2 52.20 5.19 -25.36
N ALA A 3 51.35 4.22 -25.00
CA ALA A 3 50.35 3.66 -25.91
C ALA A 3 49.04 4.44 -25.76
N ALA A 4 48.69 5.22 -26.78
CA ALA A 4 47.42 5.93 -26.89
C ALA A 4 46.31 4.97 -27.37
N THR A 5 45.23 4.90 -26.60
CA THR A 5 44.01 4.16 -26.92
C THR A 5 43.22 4.89 -28.00
N ALA A 6 43.20 4.32 -29.21
CA ALA A 6 42.37 4.78 -30.31
C ALA A 6 40.89 4.48 -30.02
N ALA A 7 40.07 5.52 -29.96
CA ALA A 7 38.62 5.41 -29.99
C ALA A 7 38.18 4.85 -31.35
N THR A 8 37.45 3.74 -31.35
CA THR A 8 36.80 3.18 -32.53
C THR A 8 35.70 4.13 -33.01
N VAL A 9 35.97 4.90 -34.06
CA VAL A 9 34.96 5.63 -34.82
C VAL A 9 34.15 4.59 -35.59
N VAL A 10 32.92 4.32 -35.15
CA VAL A 10 31.94 3.58 -35.95
C VAL A 10 31.54 4.51 -37.10
N VAL A 11 31.99 4.21 -38.31
CA VAL A 11 31.49 4.87 -39.52
C VAL A 11 30.15 4.20 -39.83
N ASP A 12 29.05 4.87 -39.53
CA ASP A 12 27.71 4.40 -39.93
C ASP A 12 27.63 4.41 -41.45
N ASN A 13 27.77 3.24 -42.07
CA ASN A 13 27.57 3.06 -43.51
C ASN A 13 26.07 3.19 -43.81
N CYS A 14 25.64 4.39 -44.22
CA CYS A 14 24.27 4.63 -44.67
C CYS A 14 23.98 3.83 -45.96
N LEU A 15 22.98 2.95 -45.92
CA LEU A 15 22.58 2.08 -47.04
C LEU A 15 21.61 2.76 -48.04
N GLY A 16 21.13 3.97 -47.73
CA GLY A 16 20.19 4.76 -48.51
C GLY A 16 19.17 5.48 -47.60
N ALA A 17 18.32 6.34 -48.18
CA ALA A 17 17.32 7.13 -47.45
C ALA A 17 15.92 7.01 -48.08
N VAL A 18 14.88 7.15 -47.26
CA VAL A 18 13.48 7.32 -47.71
C VAL A 18 12.96 8.60 -47.07
N SER A 19 12.34 9.46 -47.87
CA SER A 19 11.75 10.71 -47.41
C SER A 19 10.22 10.65 -47.47
N PHE A 20 9.57 11.30 -46.51
CA PHE A 20 8.12 11.35 -46.42
C PHE A 20 7.68 12.81 -46.27
N ASP A 21 6.69 13.24 -47.05
CA ASP A 21 6.03 14.53 -46.82
C ASP A 21 5.09 14.40 -45.60
N LEU A 22 5.38 15.17 -44.56
CA LEU A 22 4.59 15.18 -43.32
C LEU A 22 3.13 15.59 -43.53
N GLN A 23 2.79 16.28 -44.62
CA GLN A 23 1.40 16.64 -44.94
C GLN A 23 0.58 15.45 -45.46
N GLU A 24 1.25 14.48 -46.10
CA GLU A 24 0.62 13.29 -46.68
C GLU A 24 0.55 12.12 -45.68
N VAL A 25 1.28 12.21 -44.56
CA VAL A 25 1.28 11.18 -43.52
C VAL A 25 -0.10 11.11 -42.83
N PRO A 26 -0.77 9.95 -42.82
CA PRO A 26 -2.08 9.79 -42.21
C PRO A 26 -2.03 9.98 -40.69
N LYS A 27 -3.09 10.55 -40.12
CA LYS A 27 -3.29 10.62 -38.68
C LYS A 27 -3.95 9.33 -38.19
N ARG A 28 -3.43 8.76 -37.10
CA ARG A 28 -3.99 7.59 -36.42
C ARG A 28 -4.34 7.94 -34.98
N VAL A 29 -5.55 7.59 -34.55
CA VAL A 29 -5.99 7.75 -33.17
C VAL A 29 -6.68 6.46 -32.73
N PRO A 30 -6.39 5.90 -31.55
CA PRO A 30 -7.14 4.75 -31.03
C PRO A 30 -8.65 5.05 -31.04
N PRO A 31 -9.51 4.11 -31.50
CA PRO A 31 -9.26 2.67 -31.63
C PRO A 31 -8.79 2.21 -33.03
N ASP A 32 -8.34 3.11 -33.90
CA ASP A 32 -7.95 2.73 -35.27
C ASP A 32 -6.84 1.67 -35.29
N SER A 33 -7.02 0.65 -36.13
CA SER A 33 -6.06 -0.45 -36.31
C SER A 33 -4.69 0.05 -36.79
N PRO A 34 -3.60 -0.67 -36.49
CA PRO A 34 -2.27 -0.33 -37.03
C PRO A 34 -2.28 -0.35 -38.57
N LEU A 35 -1.57 0.60 -39.18
CA LEU A 35 -1.41 0.66 -40.63
C LEU A 35 -0.56 -0.52 -41.12
N ALA A 36 -0.95 -1.11 -42.24
CA ALA A 36 -0.15 -2.13 -42.89
C ALA A 36 1.17 -1.50 -43.39
N PRO A 37 2.33 -2.12 -43.12
CA PRO A 37 3.60 -1.58 -43.56
C PRO A 37 3.74 -1.74 -45.09
N GLN A 38 4.33 -0.75 -45.74
CA GLN A 38 4.46 -0.67 -47.20
C GLN A 38 5.93 -0.74 -47.60
N TRP A 39 6.21 -1.25 -48.80
CA TRP A 39 7.56 -1.31 -49.35
C TRP A 39 7.97 0.03 -49.95
N TYR A 40 9.12 0.54 -49.53
CA TYR A 40 9.76 1.76 -50.05
C TYR A 40 11.17 1.43 -50.51
N SER A 41 11.53 1.87 -51.71
CA SER A 41 12.89 1.72 -52.23
C SER A 41 13.80 2.81 -51.66
N LEU A 42 14.95 2.41 -51.12
CA LEU A 42 15.94 3.34 -50.56
C LEU A 42 16.66 4.09 -51.69
N GLU A 43 16.70 5.42 -51.60
CA GLU A 43 17.50 6.27 -52.47
C GLU A 43 18.98 6.20 -52.02
N SER A 44 19.87 5.70 -52.89
CA SER A 44 21.32 5.60 -52.61
C SER A 44 22.15 5.87 -53.88
N GLU A 45 23.22 6.65 -53.74
CA GLU A 45 24.16 6.93 -54.84
C GLU A 45 25.05 5.74 -55.20
N LYS A 46 25.23 4.75 -54.29
CA LYS A 46 26.25 3.69 -54.44
C LYS A 46 25.69 2.30 -54.76
N SER A 47 24.41 2.05 -54.51
CA SER A 47 23.77 0.75 -54.77
C SER A 47 22.26 0.88 -54.92
N PRO A 48 21.70 0.82 -56.14
CA PRO A 48 20.25 0.73 -56.33
C PRO A 48 19.77 -0.68 -55.96
N GLY A 49 18.71 -0.79 -55.15
CA GLY A 49 17.99 -2.06 -54.96
C GLY A 49 17.75 -2.53 -53.52
N ASN A 50 17.94 -1.68 -52.51
CA ASN A 50 17.51 -2.03 -51.15
C ASN A 50 16.10 -1.50 -50.91
N ASP A 51 15.14 -2.39 -50.68
CA ASP A 51 13.79 -2.03 -50.28
C ASP A 51 13.64 -2.19 -48.76
N VAL A 52 12.92 -1.27 -48.13
CA VAL A 52 12.58 -1.32 -46.71
C VAL A 52 11.07 -1.30 -46.55
N MET A 53 10.56 -2.14 -45.64
CA MET A 53 9.15 -2.18 -45.33
C MET A 53 8.88 -1.30 -44.10
N VAL A 54 8.12 -0.21 -44.27
CA VAL A 54 7.89 0.82 -43.23
C VAL A 54 6.42 1.17 -43.17
N SER A 55 5.91 1.42 -41.96
CA SER A 55 4.60 2.03 -41.70
C SER A 55 4.82 3.41 -41.06
N VAL A 56 4.25 4.47 -41.64
CA VAL A 56 4.40 5.85 -41.15
C VAL A 56 3.03 6.46 -40.86
N TRP A 57 2.88 7.09 -39.71
CA TRP A 57 1.66 7.80 -39.32
C TRP A 57 1.96 8.90 -38.29
N VAL A 58 1.04 9.86 -38.16
CA VAL A 58 1.03 10.83 -37.08
C VAL A 58 0.10 10.33 -35.99
N GLY A 59 0.68 9.87 -34.88
CA GLY A 59 -0.05 9.39 -33.71
C GLY A 59 -0.36 10.47 -32.67
N THR A 60 -1.04 10.07 -31.60
CA THR A 60 -1.21 10.86 -30.37
C THR A 60 -0.51 10.17 -29.20
N GLN A 61 -0.48 10.78 -28.01
CA GLN A 61 0.06 10.11 -26.80
C GLN A 61 -0.73 8.86 -26.39
N ALA A 62 -1.94 8.68 -26.91
CA ALA A 62 -2.74 7.48 -26.69
C ALA A 62 -2.31 6.29 -27.57
N ASP A 63 -1.42 6.52 -28.56
CA ASP A 63 -0.91 5.46 -29.43
C ASP A 63 -0.04 4.46 -28.65
N GLU A 64 -0.24 3.17 -28.88
CA GLU A 64 0.52 2.09 -28.24
C GLU A 64 2.02 2.20 -28.55
N ALA A 65 2.38 2.61 -29.77
CA ALA A 65 3.77 2.78 -30.20
C ALA A 65 4.47 3.95 -29.47
N PHE A 66 3.72 4.90 -28.91
CA PHE A 66 4.30 6.04 -28.18
C PHE A 66 5.09 5.61 -26.95
N GLN A 67 4.69 4.53 -26.28
CA GLN A 67 5.37 4.00 -25.10
C GLN A 67 6.74 3.36 -25.43
N GLU A 68 6.93 2.94 -26.68
CA GLU A 68 8.11 2.22 -27.16
C GLU A 68 8.98 3.07 -28.10
N ALA A 69 8.68 4.37 -28.21
CA ALA A 69 9.35 5.28 -29.13
C ALA A 69 10.87 5.31 -28.91
N TRP A 70 11.63 5.05 -29.99
CA TRP A 70 13.09 5.01 -30.00
C TRP A 70 13.72 6.34 -29.56
N GLN A 71 13.27 7.45 -30.15
CA GLN A 71 13.72 8.79 -29.80
C GLN A 71 12.61 9.49 -29.01
N SER A 72 12.82 9.59 -27.70
CA SER A 72 11.90 10.26 -26.78
C SER A 72 12.66 11.20 -25.86
N ASP A 73 11.92 12.11 -25.22
CA ASP A 73 12.38 12.90 -24.06
C ASP A 73 12.89 12.04 -22.88
N SER A 74 12.70 10.71 -22.98
CA SER A 74 12.99 9.71 -21.98
C SER A 74 14.20 8.82 -22.31
N GLY A 75 14.93 9.10 -23.40
CA GLY A 75 16.08 8.29 -23.82
C GLY A 75 15.72 6.89 -24.32
N GLY A 76 14.59 6.79 -25.05
CA GLY A 76 13.77 5.61 -25.42
C GLY A 76 14.40 4.24 -25.72
N LEU A 77 15.72 4.15 -25.89
CA LEU A 77 16.45 2.88 -25.95
C LEU A 77 16.47 2.13 -24.60
N ILE A 78 16.28 2.84 -23.49
CA ILE A 78 16.44 2.29 -22.13
C ILE A 78 15.10 1.74 -21.60
N PRO A 79 14.96 0.42 -21.34
CA PRO A 79 13.73 -0.15 -20.81
C PRO A 79 13.28 0.48 -19.49
N GLU A 80 14.23 0.81 -18.61
CA GLU A 80 13.99 1.40 -17.28
C GLU A 80 13.34 2.79 -17.33
N THR A 81 13.36 3.48 -18.47
CA THR A 81 12.74 4.81 -18.61
C THR A 81 11.33 4.75 -19.19
N ARG A 82 10.84 3.58 -19.62
CA ARG A 82 9.52 3.42 -20.24
C ARG A 82 8.38 3.52 -19.23
N ALA A 83 7.23 3.99 -19.73
CA ALA A 83 5.97 3.93 -18.99
C ALA A 83 5.44 2.50 -18.95
N LYS A 84 4.80 2.10 -17.85
CA LYS A 84 4.23 0.75 -17.71
C LYS A 84 3.11 0.70 -16.67
N VAL A 85 2.13 -0.15 -16.94
CA VAL A 85 1.09 -0.54 -15.98
C VAL A 85 1.42 -1.93 -15.44
N TYR A 86 1.40 -2.07 -14.12
CA TYR A 86 1.60 -3.33 -13.41
C TYR A 86 0.35 -3.71 -12.63
N LEU A 87 0.19 -5.01 -12.40
CA LEU A 87 -0.88 -5.55 -11.56
C LEU A 87 -0.24 -6.25 -10.36
N SER A 88 -0.69 -5.89 -9.15
CA SER A 88 -0.31 -6.63 -7.96
C SER A 88 -0.90 -8.04 -8.02
N PRO A 89 -0.19 -9.03 -7.48
CA PRO A 89 -0.72 -10.39 -7.41
C PRO A 89 -1.92 -10.41 -6.47
N LYS A 90 -2.87 -11.27 -6.78
CA LYS A 90 -4.04 -11.45 -5.93
C LYS A 90 -3.65 -12.27 -4.69
N LEU A 91 -3.84 -11.70 -3.51
CA LEU A 91 -3.41 -12.29 -2.25
C LEU A 91 -4.56 -12.98 -1.52
N TRP A 92 -4.24 -14.07 -0.84
CA TRP A 92 -5.15 -14.88 -0.02
C TRP A 92 -4.52 -15.18 1.33
N TYR A 93 -5.32 -15.37 2.38
CA TYR A 93 -4.85 -16.01 3.60
C TYR A 93 -4.99 -17.52 3.47
N LEU A 94 -3.92 -18.26 3.70
CA LEU A 94 -3.94 -19.71 3.83
C LEU A 94 -3.93 -20.05 5.32
N ARG A 95 -5.00 -20.66 5.81
CA ARG A 95 -5.09 -21.13 7.20
C ARG A 95 -4.80 -22.62 7.25
N LEU A 96 -3.80 -22.99 8.04
CA LEU A 96 -3.44 -24.36 8.39
C LEU A 96 -3.71 -24.57 9.88
N THR A 97 -4.76 -25.31 10.22
CA THR A 97 -4.97 -25.80 11.58
C THR A 97 -4.24 -27.13 11.74
N VAL A 98 -3.24 -27.16 12.61
CA VAL A 98 -2.54 -28.39 13.01
C VAL A 98 -3.31 -29.00 14.18
N ILE A 99 -3.87 -30.20 13.97
CA ILE A 99 -4.75 -30.84 14.96
C ILE A 99 -3.93 -31.79 15.82
N GLN A 100 -3.43 -32.87 15.23
CA GLN A 100 -2.72 -33.93 15.95
C GLN A 100 -1.82 -34.75 15.02
N THR A 101 -0.96 -35.56 15.61
CA THR A 101 -0.12 -36.54 14.90
C THR A 101 -0.42 -37.94 15.42
N GLN A 102 -0.29 -38.94 14.55
CA GLN A 102 -0.53 -40.35 14.89
C GLN A 102 0.59 -41.22 14.31
N ASP A 103 0.89 -42.32 15.00
CA ASP A 103 1.87 -43.35 14.59
C ASP A 103 3.27 -42.80 14.26
N LEU A 104 3.75 -41.83 15.05
CA LEU A 104 5.07 -41.23 14.84
C LEU A 104 6.19 -42.22 15.16
N GLN A 105 7.10 -42.41 14.20
CA GLN A 105 8.31 -43.22 14.40
C GLN A 105 9.46 -42.33 14.86
N LEU A 106 9.62 -42.19 16.18
CA LEU A 106 10.77 -41.50 16.76
C LEU A 106 12.01 -42.38 16.64
N GLY A 107 13.13 -41.80 16.20
CA GLY A 107 14.41 -42.50 16.09
C GLY A 107 14.81 -43.08 17.45
N SER A 108 15.14 -44.37 17.49
CA SER A 108 15.66 -45.04 18.68
C SER A 108 17.07 -44.50 18.98
N GLY A 109 17.15 -43.37 19.68
CA GLY A 109 18.36 -42.92 20.33
C GLY A 109 18.51 -43.67 21.66
N SER A 110 19.54 -44.49 21.77
CA SER A 110 19.94 -45.18 22.99
C SER A 110 20.16 -44.20 24.15
N GLU A 111 19.27 -44.22 25.14
CA GLU A 111 19.50 -44.05 26.59
C GLU A 111 18.13 -43.85 27.30
N PRO A 112 17.77 -44.66 28.30
CA PRO A 112 16.52 -44.50 29.05
C PRO A 112 16.69 -43.39 30.09
N LYS A 113 16.57 -42.12 29.67
CA LYS A 113 16.41 -40.99 30.61
C LYS A 113 15.25 -40.09 30.21
N VAL A 114 14.07 -40.46 30.71
CA VAL A 114 13.02 -39.60 31.30
C VAL A 114 12.85 -38.20 30.68
N ARG A 115 12.67 -38.11 29.37
CA ARG A 115 11.96 -36.98 28.77
C ARG A 115 10.98 -37.52 27.75
N SER A 116 9.69 -37.32 27.99
CA SER A 116 8.68 -37.42 26.95
C SER A 116 9.07 -36.45 25.83
N PRO A 117 9.30 -36.92 24.59
CA PRO A 117 9.73 -36.03 23.53
C PRO A 117 8.66 -34.96 23.29
N GLU A 118 9.09 -33.71 23.29
CA GLU A 118 8.22 -32.58 22.95
C GLU A 118 8.30 -32.34 21.45
N LEU A 119 7.14 -32.36 20.81
CA LEU A 119 7.02 -32.18 19.38
C LEU A 119 6.52 -30.77 19.07
N TYR A 120 6.97 -30.27 17.94
CA TYR A 120 6.38 -29.08 17.35
C TYR A 120 6.38 -29.21 15.83
N VAL A 121 5.42 -28.54 15.20
CA VAL A 121 5.23 -28.59 13.76
C VAL A 121 5.71 -27.28 13.16
N LYS A 122 6.60 -27.37 12.17
CA LYS A 122 6.98 -26.26 11.30
C LYS A 122 6.22 -26.35 10.00
N ALA A 123 5.58 -25.28 9.58
CA ALA A 123 4.95 -25.20 8.27
C ALA A 123 5.61 -24.09 7.45
N GLN A 124 5.99 -24.42 6.22
CA GLN A 124 6.72 -23.55 5.31
C GLN A 124 5.95 -23.36 3.99
N LEU A 125 5.72 -22.10 3.62
CA LEU A 125 5.13 -21.69 2.35
C LEU A 125 6.04 -20.66 1.67
N GLY A 126 6.83 -21.11 0.69
CA GLY A 126 7.88 -20.29 0.08
C GLY A 126 8.90 -19.82 1.13
N ALA A 127 9.00 -18.50 1.31
CA ALA A 127 9.87 -17.87 2.32
C ALA A 127 9.24 -17.75 3.72
N GLN A 128 7.96 -18.07 3.88
CA GLN A 128 7.29 -18.02 5.19
C GLN A 128 7.51 -19.30 5.97
N LEU A 129 7.87 -19.16 7.25
CA LEU A 129 8.03 -20.29 8.16
C LEU A 129 7.34 -19.95 9.49
N PHE A 130 6.30 -20.71 9.82
CA PHE A 130 5.63 -20.62 11.12
C PHE A 130 5.76 -21.93 11.88
N LYS A 131 5.69 -21.84 13.21
CA LYS A 131 5.87 -22.97 14.13
C LYS A 131 4.71 -23.00 15.11
N THR A 132 4.25 -24.20 15.47
CA THR A 132 3.30 -24.40 16.57
C THR A 132 4.00 -24.32 17.92
N SER A 133 3.22 -24.31 19.00
CA SER A 133 3.72 -24.56 20.34
C SER A 133 4.25 -26.00 20.48
N ARG A 134 4.95 -26.23 21.59
CA ARG A 134 5.52 -27.53 21.95
C ARG A 134 4.46 -28.32 22.68
N THR A 135 4.22 -29.55 22.23
CA THR A 135 3.30 -30.47 22.89
C THR A 135 3.94 -31.84 23.06
N PRO A 136 3.65 -32.58 24.14
CA PRO A 136 4.11 -33.95 24.28
C PRO A 136 3.46 -34.87 23.24
N VAL A 137 4.12 -35.98 22.92
CA VAL A 137 3.61 -36.97 21.95
C VAL A 137 2.20 -37.45 22.34
N GLY A 138 1.30 -37.48 21.35
CA GLY A 138 -0.08 -37.93 21.53
C GLY A 138 -1.06 -36.85 21.99
N SER A 139 -0.59 -35.63 22.28
CA SER A 139 -1.45 -34.48 22.53
C SER A 139 -1.85 -33.78 21.23
N ALA A 140 -3.02 -33.11 21.25
CA ALA A 140 -3.48 -32.27 20.16
C ALA A 140 -2.95 -30.84 20.32
N TRP A 141 -2.52 -30.21 19.23
CA TRP A 141 -2.17 -28.79 19.17
C TRP A 141 -3.43 -27.93 19.06
N ASN A 142 -4.26 -28.21 18.06
CA ASN A 142 -5.39 -27.37 17.65
C ASN A 142 -5.00 -25.89 17.40
N GLU A 143 -3.84 -25.68 16.78
CA GLU A 143 -3.30 -24.35 16.51
C GLU A 143 -3.45 -23.94 15.05
N ASP A 144 -3.80 -22.68 14.84
CA ASP A 144 -3.94 -22.08 13.52
C ASP A 144 -2.67 -21.33 13.11
N LEU A 145 -2.02 -21.81 12.05
CA LEU A 145 -0.95 -21.11 11.36
C LEU A 145 -1.53 -20.43 10.11
N VAL A 146 -1.43 -19.11 10.04
CA VAL A 146 -1.95 -18.31 8.90
C VAL A 146 -0.78 -17.80 8.06
N PHE A 147 -0.87 -18.02 6.75
CA PHE A 147 0.12 -17.62 5.76
C PHE A 147 -0.51 -16.68 4.74
N VAL A 148 0.31 -15.88 4.05
CA VAL A 148 -0.11 -15.14 2.86
C VAL A 148 0.24 -15.97 1.62
N ALA A 149 -0.72 -16.18 0.72
CA ALA A 149 -0.52 -16.87 -0.55
C ALA A 149 -0.86 -15.92 -1.70
N ALA A 150 0.06 -15.76 -2.65
CA ALA A 150 -0.13 -14.90 -3.83
C ALA A 150 -0.48 -15.76 -5.06
N GLU A 151 -1.41 -15.33 -5.90
CA GLU A 151 -1.65 -15.95 -7.22
C GLU A 151 -0.60 -15.47 -8.24
N PRO A 152 0.03 -16.38 -9.03
CA PRO A 152 -0.08 -17.84 -9.00
C PRO A 152 0.55 -18.45 -7.73
N PHE A 153 -0.16 -19.39 -7.11
CA PHE A 153 0.22 -19.97 -5.82
C PHE A 153 1.53 -20.76 -5.89
N GLU A 154 2.29 -20.71 -4.79
CA GLU A 154 3.35 -21.68 -4.54
C GLU A 154 2.78 -23.10 -4.59
N PRO A 155 3.45 -24.07 -5.21
CA PRO A 155 2.86 -25.37 -5.51
C PRO A 155 2.60 -26.20 -4.25
N PHE A 156 3.48 -26.10 -3.25
CA PHE A 156 3.42 -26.94 -2.05
C PHE A 156 3.60 -26.14 -0.76
N LEU A 157 2.77 -26.45 0.23
CA LEU A 157 2.96 -26.13 1.65
C LEU A 157 3.67 -27.32 2.29
N VAL A 158 4.87 -27.11 2.81
CA VAL A 158 5.67 -28.17 3.44
C VAL A 158 5.43 -28.13 4.93
N VAL A 159 4.97 -29.24 5.50
CA VAL A 159 4.72 -29.41 6.94
C VAL A 159 5.73 -30.41 7.48
N MET A 160 6.50 -30.00 8.49
CA MET A 160 7.60 -30.74 9.08
C MET A 160 7.33 -30.93 10.57
N VAL A 161 7.42 -32.17 11.04
CA VAL A 161 7.34 -32.49 12.47
C VAL A 161 8.75 -32.67 13.00
N GLU A 162 9.13 -31.90 14.00
CA GLU A 162 10.46 -31.98 14.62
C GLU A 162 10.35 -32.27 16.12
N ASP A 163 11.33 -33.03 16.62
CA ASP A 163 11.54 -33.24 18.05
C ASP A 163 12.36 -32.07 18.61
N TRP A 164 11.80 -31.36 19.59
CA TRP A 164 12.46 -30.26 20.27
C TRP A 164 13.69 -30.73 21.06
N SER A 165 13.65 -31.94 21.60
CA SER A 165 14.67 -32.47 22.51
C SER A 165 16.01 -32.68 21.80
N ASN A 166 15.95 -33.15 20.56
CA ASN A 166 17.10 -33.54 19.76
C ASN A 166 17.28 -32.67 18.50
N GLY A 167 16.33 -31.78 18.20
CA GLY A 167 16.32 -30.96 16.99
C GLY A 167 16.21 -31.77 15.68
N GLN A 168 15.82 -33.04 15.77
CA GLN A 168 15.76 -33.94 14.62
C GLN A 168 14.40 -33.89 13.92
N LEU A 169 14.44 -33.96 12.59
CA LEU A 169 13.25 -34.08 11.75
C LEU A 169 12.66 -35.49 11.88
N VAL A 170 11.45 -35.58 12.41
CA VAL A 170 10.69 -36.83 12.52
C VAL A 170 10.09 -37.18 11.16
N GLY A 171 9.48 -36.21 10.49
CA GLY A 171 8.97 -36.42 9.14
C GLY A 171 8.36 -35.18 8.49
N GLN A 172 8.15 -35.28 7.17
CA GLN A 172 7.71 -34.20 6.30
C GLN A 172 6.50 -34.63 5.46
N ALA A 173 5.51 -33.75 5.34
CA ALA A 173 4.41 -33.85 4.38
C ALA A 173 4.39 -32.64 3.43
N LYS A 174 4.04 -32.86 2.16
CA LYS A 174 3.84 -31.78 1.18
C LYS A 174 2.36 -31.72 0.80
N ILE A 175 1.74 -30.56 1.00
CA ILE A 175 0.34 -30.32 0.71
C ILE A 175 0.25 -29.44 -0.54
N HIS A 176 -0.44 -29.92 -1.58
CA HIS A 176 -0.61 -29.16 -2.82
C HIS A 176 -1.60 -28.00 -2.63
N VAL A 177 -1.10 -26.76 -2.68
CA VAL A 177 -1.85 -25.54 -2.35
C VAL A 177 -3.00 -25.25 -3.33
N PRO A 178 -2.82 -25.36 -4.65
CA PRO A 178 -3.91 -25.10 -5.60
C PRO A 178 -5.12 -26.03 -5.45
N SER A 179 -4.94 -27.22 -4.87
CA SER A 179 -6.03 -28.18 -4.58
C SER A 179 -6.74 -27.95 -3.24
N LEU A 180 -6.33 -26.95 -2.47
CA LEU A 180 -6.99 -26.61 -1.21
C LEU A 180 -8.37 -25.99 -1.45
N GLU A 181 -9.30 -26.30 -0.55
CA GLU A 181 -10.65 -25.74 -0.58
C GLU A 181 -10.60 -24.23 -0.33
N ARG A 182 -11.36 -23.46 -1.12
CA ARG A 182 -11.48 -22.01 -0.98
C ARG A 182 -12.71 -21.71 -0.13
N ARG A 183 -12.50 -21.16 1.05
CA ARG A 183 -13.56 -20.80 2.00
C ARG A 183 -13.99 -19.36 1.80
N THR A 184 -15.25 -19.15 1.45
CA THR A 184 -15.87 -17.83 1.31
C THR A 184 -16.60 -17.39 2.57
N ASP A 185 -17.21 -18.33 3.27
CA ASP A 185 -18.10 -18.05 4.41
C ASP A 185 -17.57 -18.62 5.73
N ASP A 186 -18.06 -18.04 6.83
CA ASP A 186 -17.69 -18.42 8.19
C ASP A 186 -18.27 -19.78 8.62
N LYS A 187 -19.45 -20.12 8.09
CA LYS A 187 -20.24 -21.30 8.52
C LYS A 187 -19.69 -22.63 8.01
N THR A 188 -19.02 -22.63 6.87
CA THR A 188 -18.45 -23.85 6.29
C THR A 188 -17.11 -24.16 6.96
N GLU A 189 -17.08 -25.23 7.75
CA GLU A 189 -15.83 -25.75 8.27
C GLU A 189 -15.06 -26.50 7.18
N PRO A 190 -13.77 -26.20 6.99
CA PRO A 190 -12.95 -26.94 6.03
C PRO A 190 -12.77 -28.40 6.44
N LYS A 191 -12.73 -29.29 5.46
CA LYS A 191 -12.51 -30.72 5.71
C LYS A 191 -11.12 -30.95 6.30
N SER A 192 -11.05 -31.70 7.40
CA SER A 192 -9.77 -32.15 7.95
C SER A 192 -9.29 -33.39 7.20
N ARG A 193 -7.99 -33.51 6.99
CA ARG A 193 -7.37 -34.59 6.20
C ARG A 193 -6.11 -35.10 6.89
N TRP A 194 -5.86 -36.40 6.77
CA TRP A 194 -4.62 -37.03 7.22
C TRP A 194 -3.61 -37.06 6.08
N PHE A 195 -2.38 -36.70 6.38
CA PHE A 195 -1.24 -36.77 5.46
C PHE A 195 -0.17 -37.67 6.03
N ASN A 196 0.39 -38.54 5.19
CA ASN A 196 1.52 -39.38 5.56
C ASN A 196 2.80 -38.55 5.61
N LEU A 197 3.58 -38.75 6.66
CA LEU A 197 4.89 -38.12 6.84
C LEU A 197 5.99 -39.03 6.27
N VAL A 198 6.90 -38.43 5.52
CA VAL A 198 8.10 -39.08 4.97
C VAL A 198 9.29 -38.73 5.86
N GLY A 199 10.07 -39.74 6.29
CA GLY A 199 11.22 -39.55 7.18
C GLY A 199 12.49 -39.10 6.44
N ALA A 200 13.50 -38.65 7.19
CA ALA A 200 14.76 -38.12 6.64
C ALA A 200 15.71 -39.20 6.06
N GLU A 201 15.53 -40.48 6.40
CA GLU A 201 16.47 -41.58 6.09
C GLU A 201 15.81 -42.71 5.28
N ASN A 202 15.35 -42.44 4.05
CA ASN A 202 14.73 -43.45 3.16
C ASN A 202 13.54 -44.24 3.75
N LYS A 203 13.00 -43.82 4.91
CA LYS A 203 11.80 -44.40 5.49
C LYS A 203 10.58 -43.84 4.75
N PRO A 204 9.84 -44.66 3.99
CA PRO A 204 8.68 -44.19 3.23
C PRO A 204 7.53 -43.71 4.14
N TYR A 205 7.56 -44.09 5.42
CA TYR A 205 6.55 -43.75 6.40
C TYR A 205 7.18 -43.46 7.76
N ALA A 206 6.92 -42.26 8.28
CA ALA A 206 7.36 -41.80 9.61
C ALA A 206 6.17 -41.46 10.54
N GLY A 207 4.94 -41.67 10.07
CA GLY A 207 3.70 -41.41 10.79
C GLY A 207 2.69 -40.63 9.95
N ARG A 208 1.64 -40.11 10.59
CA ARG A 208 0.61 -39.28 9.95
C ARG A 208 0.36 -38.00 10.73
N ILE A 209 0.02 -36.95 10.00
CA ILE A 209 -0.40 -35.67 10.57
C ILE A 209 -1.83 -35.34 10.13
N HIS A 210 -2.66 -34.95 11.09
CA HIS A 210 -4.02 -34.48 10.88
C HIS A 210 -4.03 -32.97 10.81
N VAL A 211 -4.42 -32.44 9.66
CA VAL A 211 -4.48 -31.00 9.46
C VAL A 211 -5.76 -30.60 8.75
N ARG A 212 -6.13 -29.35 8.94
CA ARG A 212 -7.19 -28.68 8.18
C ARG A 212 -6.55 -27.50 7.47
N ALA A 213 -6.57 -27.51 6.14
CA ALA A 213 -5.97 -26.45 5.34
C ALA A 213 -7.01 -25.85 4.38
N CYS A 214 -7.10 -24.52 4.32
CA CYS A 214 -8.02 -23.82 3.43
C CYS A 214 -7.47 -22.45 2.99
N LEU A 215 -7.91 -22.01 1.81
CA LEU A 215 -7.67 -20.66 1.30
C LEU A 215 -8.86 -19.77 1.68
N GLU A 216 -8.63 -18.77 2.52
CA GLU A 216 -9.67 -17.88 3.03
C GLU A 216 -9.91 -16.73 2.05
N GLY A 217 -11.04 -16.82 1.34
CA GLY A 217 -11.49 -15.81 0.39
C GLY A 217 -12.34 -14.71 0.99
N GLY A 218 -12.86 -14.91 2.21
CA GLY A 218 -13.71 -13.94 2.90
C GLY A 218 -12.97 -12.73 3.48
N TYR A 219 -11.63 -12.75 3.53
CA TYR A 219 -10.80 -11.65 4.01
C TYR A 219 -10.30 -10.79 2.86
N HIS A 220 -10.08 -9.51 3.15
CA HIS A 220 -9.17 -8.67 2.37
C HIS A 220 -7.76 -8.81 2.95
N VAL A 221 -6.79 -9.24 2.14
CA VAL A 221 -5.40 -9.33 2.59
C VAL A 221 -4.77 -7.96 2.56
N LEU A 222 -4.45 -7.43 3.74
CA LEU A 222 -3.88 -6.09 3.90
C LEU A 222 -2.43 -6.08 3.41
N ASP A 223 -2.14 -5.37 2.33
CA ASP A 223 -0.79 -4.97 1.91
C ASP A 223 -0.51 -3.48 2.23
N GLU A 224 -1.53 -2.73 2.65
CA GLU A 224 -1.49 -1.32 3.02
C GLU A 224 -1.97 -1.10 4.47
N ALA A 225 -1.67 0.07 5.03
CA ALA A 225 -2.24 0.46 6.32
C ALA A 225 -3.72 0.84 6.17
N ALA A 226 -4.56 0.41 7.12
CA ALA A 226 -6.03 0.54 7.05
C ALA A 226 -6.56 1.96 6.78
N HIS A 227 -5.84 3.00 7.22
CA HIS A 227 -6.26 4.40 7.05
C HIS A 227 -5.90 5.02 5.69
N VAL A 228 -5.09 4.32 4.87
CA VAL A 228 -4.62 4.76 3.54
C VAL A 228 -4.87 3.70 2.47
N THR A 229 -5.78 2.77 2.74
CA THR A 229 -6.06 1.65 1.84
C THR A 229 -6.70 2.12 0.53
N SER A 230 -6.24 1.54 -0.57
CA SER A 230 -6.68 1.79 -1.93
C SER A 230 -7.61 0.69 -2.45
N ASP A 231 -7.62 -0.47 -1.79
CA ASP A 231 -8.55 -1.58 -2.01
C ASP A 231 -9.14 -2.05 -0.68
N VAL A 232 -10.34 -2.61 -0.73
CA VAL A 232 -11.03 -3.25 0.40
C VAL A 232 -11.78 -4.51 -0.03
N GLN A 233 -11.58 -4.98 -1.26
CA GLN A 233 -12.26 -6.16 -1.77
C GLN A 233 -11.78 -7.43 -1.07
N ALA A 234 -12.71 -8.36 -0.89
CA ALA A 234 -12.39 -9.70 -0.45
C ALA A 234 -11.54 -10.44 -1.49
N ALA A 235 -10.69 -11.37 -1.04
CA ALA A 235 -9.89 -12.20 -1.95
C ALA A 235 -10.76 -13.09 -2.85
N ALA A 236 -11.96 -13.52 -2.42
CA ALA A 236 -12.88 -14.22 -3.31
C ALA A 236 -13.62 -13.24 -4.23
N LYS A 237 -13.55 -13.46 -5.55
CA LYS A 237 -14.27 -12.65 -6.55
C LYS A 237 -15.80 -12.69 -6.36
N GLN A 238 -16.33 -13.78 -5.80
CA GLN A 238 -17.75 -13.94 -5.50
C GLN A 238 -18.26 -12.94 -4.44
N LEU A 239 -17.34 -12.43 -3.60
CA LEU A 239 -17.62 -11.45 -2.55
C LEU A 239 -17.16 -10.04 -2.95
N ALA A 240 -16.84 -9.83 -4.23
CA ALA A 240 -16.43 -8.51 -4.72
C ALA A 240 -17.59 -7.52 -4.60
N LYS A 241 -17.28 -6.31 -4.12
CA LYS A 241 -18.22 -5.20 -4.13
C LYS A 241 -18.55 -4.82 -5.59
N PRO A 242 -19.77 -4.34 -5.89
CA PRO A 242 -20.09 -3.83 -7.22
C PRO A 242 -19.28 -2.57 -7.53
N LEU A 243 -19.07 -2.31 -8.82
CA LEU A 243 -18.40 -1.09 -9.29
C LEU A 243 -19.26 0.14 -8.94
N ILE A 244 -18.66 1.14 -8.30
CA ILE A 244 -19.31 2.41 -7.95
C ILE A 244 -19.09 3.44 -9.05
N GLY A 245 -17.88 3.49 -9.59
CA GLY A 245 -17.47 4.53 -10.51
C GLY A 245 -16.08 4.32 -11.09
N LEU A 246 -15.64 5.31 -11.85
CA LEU A 246 -14.33 5.36 -12.49
C LEU A 246 -13.54 6.56 -11.96
N LEU A 247 -12.27 6.33 -11.69
CA LEU A 247 -11.31 7.36 -11.33
C LEU A 247 -10.38 7.62 -12.51
N ASP A 248 -10.47 8.80 -13.10
CA ASP A 248 -9.54 9.27 -14.12
C ASP A 248 -8.47 10.15 -13.47
N VAL A 249 -7.20 9.84 -13.72
CA VAL A 249 -6.06 10.62 -13.23
C VAL A 249 -5.18 10.99 -14.41
N GLY A 250 -5.00 12.29 -14.63
CA GLY A 250 -4.01 12.85 -15.54
C GLY A 250 -2.78 13.31 -14.77
N ILE A 251 -1.65 12.66 -15.00
CA ILE A 251 -0.33 13.05 -14.48
C ILE A 251 0.30 14.00 -15.50
N ARG A 252 0.21 15.31 -15.25
CA ARG A 252 0.60 16.33 -16.24
C ARG A 252 2.09 16.63 -16.21
N GLY A 253 2.61 16.97 -15.04
CA GLY A 253 3.99 17.39 -14.89
C GLY A 253 4.37 17.72 -13.47
N ALA A 254 5.62 18.10 -13.26
CA ALA A 254 6.09 18.69 -12.02
C ALA A 254 6.81 20.00 -12.30
N SER A 255 6.88 20.84 -11.27
CA SER A 255 7.43 22.19 -11.30
C SER A 255 8.42 22.37 -10.15
N ASN A 256 9.54 23.04 -10.43
CA ASN A 256 10.56 23.40 -9.45
C ASN A 256 11.11 22.20 -8.65
N LEU A 257 11.36 21.07 -9.33
CA LEU A 257 12.01 19.95 -8.69
C LEU A 257 13.44 20.32 -8.26
N LEU A 258 13.82 19.97 -7.04
CA LEU A 258 15.18 20.19 -6.58
C LEU A 258 16.14 19.13 -7.15
N PRO A 259 17.42 19.49 -7.35
CA PRO A 259 18.44 18.52 -7.74
C PRO A 259 18.60 17.46 -6.64
N VAL A 260 18.44 16.20 -7.04
CA VAL A 260 18.56 15.05 -6.14
C VAL A 260 19.95 14.41 -6.28
N LYS A 261 20.52 14.46 -7.48
CA LYS A 261 21.83 13.92 -7.80
C LYS A 261 22.79 15.02 -8.24
N THR A 262 24.08 14.82 -8.01
CA THR A 262 25.17 15.61 -8.62
C THR A 262 25.83 14.79 -9.72
N LYS A 263 25.87 15.35 -10.93
CA LYS A 263 26.64 14.86 -12.07
C LYS A 263 27.97 15.62 -12.12
N ASP A 264 29.07 14.89 -12.26
CA ASP A 264 30.42 15.43 -12.41
C ASP A 264 30.85 16.40 -11.29
N GLY A 265 30.32 16.21 -10.07
CA GLY A 265 30.63 16.99 -8.87
C GLY A 265 30.11 18.43 -8.83
N THR A 266 29.57 18.95 -9.94
CA THR A 266 29.23 20.38 -10.09
C THR A 266 27.81 20.62 -10.58
N ARG A 267 27.20 19.71 -11.35
CA ARG A 267 25.87 19.91 -11.95
C ARG A 267 24.81 19.08 -11.24
N GLY A 268 23.84 19.74 -10.61
CA GLY A 268 22.65 19.07 -10.11
C GLY A 268 21.79 18.51 -11.24
N THR A 269 21.32 17.27 -11.12
CA THR A 269 20.43 16.61 -12.10
C THR A 269 19.30 15.87 -11.38
N THR A 270 18.15 15.76 -12.04
CA THR A 270 16.99 15.00 -11.57
C THR A 270 16.31 14.34 -12.76
N ASP A 271 16.15 13.02 -12.68
CA ASP A 271 15.57 12.14 -13.70
C ASP A 271 14.22 11.63 -13.19
N ALA A 272 13.18 12.43 -13.37
CA ALA A 272 11.93 12.23 -12.64
C ALA A 272 10.98 11.27 -13.35
N TYR A 273 10.33 10.40 -12.56
CA TYR A 273 9.14 9.66 -12.94
C TYR A 273 8.13 9.61 -11.79
N VAL A 274 6.90 9.24 -12.11
CA VAL A 274 5.80 9.13 -11.16
C VAL A 274 5.33 7.68 -11.08
N VAL A 275 5.02 7.22 -9.88
CA VAL A 275 4.31 5.96 -9.64
C VAL A 275 2.98 6.24 -8.96
N ALA A 276 1.90 5.74 -9.54
CA ALA A 276 0.56 5.83 -8.97
C ALA A 276 0.04 4.43 -8.62
N LYS A 277 -0.58 4.27 -7.45
CA LYS A 277 -1.22 3.04 -7.01
C LYS A 277 -2.67 3.32 -6.63
N TYR A 278 -3.58 2.53 -7.20
CA TYR A 278 -4.95 2.42 -6.72
C TYR A 278 -5.49 1.01 -7.00
N GLY A 279 -6.05 0.38 -5.97
CA GLY A 279 -6.46 -1.02 -6.05
C GLY A 279 -5.26 -1.94 -6.32
N GLN A 280 -5.46 -2.91 -7.20
CA GLN A 280 -4.40 -3.81 -7.66
C GLN A 280 -3.53 -3.20 -8.78
N LYS A 281 -3.92 -2.06 -9.34
CA LYS A 281 -3.26 -1.47 -10.52
C LYS A 281 -2.23 -0.43 -10.10
N TRP A 282 -1.00 -0.68 -10.50
CA TRP A 282 0.15 0.20 -10.35
C TRP A 282 0.52 0.79 -11.69
N ILE A 283 1.00 2.01 -11.68
CA ILE A 283 1.35 2.73 -12.89
C ILE A 283 2.67 3.41 -12.67
N ARG A 284 3.54 3.33 -13.67
CA ARG A 284 4.79 4.04 -13.79
C ARG A 284 4.72 4.90 -15.04
N THR A 285 4.99 6.19 -14.90
CA THR A 285 5.16 7.07 -16.06
C THR A 285 6.53 6.91 -16.68
N ARG A 286 6.71 7.47 -17.87
CA ARG A 286 8.07 7.57 -18.46
C ARG A 286 8.99 8.42 -17.59
N THR A 287 10.29 8.17 -17.66
CA THR A 287 11.30 8.98 -16.97
C THR A 287 11.72 10.14 -17.85
N ILE A 288 11.57 11.36 -17.36
CA ILE A 288 12.06 12.55 -18.06
C ILE A 288 13.43 12.90 -17.48
N LEU A 289 14.46 12.83 -18.32
CA LEU A 289 15.86 12.94 -17.92
C LEU A 289 16.30 14.40 -17.81
N ASP A 290 17.12 14.71 -16.79
CA ASP A 290 17.78 16.01 -16.60
C ASP A 290 16.84 17.23 -16.76
N ARG A 291 15.67 17.17 -16.11
CA ARG A 291 14.65 18.24 -16.15
C ARG A 291 14.05 18.49 -14.77
N PHE A 292 14.12 19.74 -14.32
CA PHE A 292 13.46 20.17 -13.07
C PHE A 292 11.97 20.50 -13.23
N ASN A 293 11.49 20.59 -14.48
CA ASN A 293 10.09 20.84 -14.81
C ASN A 293 9.57 19.77 -15.81
N PRO A 294 9.53 18.48 -15.42
CA PRO A 294 9.13 17.39 -16.30
C PRO A 294 7.65 17.49 -16.70
N ARG A 295 7.31 17.10 -17.93
CA ARG A 295 5.94 17.10 -18.49
C ARG A 295 5.60 15.72 -19.05
N TRP A 296 4.91 14.90 -18.27
CA TRP A 296 4.51 13.55 -18.67
C TRP A 296 3.26 13.55 -19.56
N ASN A 297 2.23 14.30 -19.15
CA ASN A 297 0.91 14.34 -19.81
C ASN A 297 0.28 12.95 -20.02
N GLU A 298 0.42 12.05 -19.06
CA GLU A 298 -0.13 10.69 -19.15
C GLU A 298 -1.47 10.59 -18.40
N GLN A 299 -2.45 9.91 -18.97
CA GLN A 299 -3.77 9.72 -18.38
C GLN A 299 -4.08 8.24 -18.13
N TYR A 300 -4.65 7.95 -16.97
CA TYR A 300 -4.97 6.60 -16.54
C TYR A 300 -6.34 6.51 -15.86
N THR A 301 -7.00 5.37 -16.03
CA THR A 301 -8.32 5.09 -15.43
C THR A 301 -8.25 3.90 -14.47
N TRP A 302 -9.00 3.96 -13.38
CA TRP A 302 -9.20 2.88 -12.41
C TRP A 302 -10.68 2.67 -12.07
N ASP A 303 -11.00 1.43 -11.73
CA ASP A 303 -12.29 1.01 -11.21
C ASP A 303 -12.39 1.27 -9.71
N VAL A 304 -13.42 2.00 -9.28
CA VAL A 304 -13.66 2.36 -7.87
C VAL A 304 -14.78 1.51 -7.29
N TYR A 305 -14.47 0.84 -6.18
CA TYR A 305 -15.41 -0.05 -5.47
C TYR A 305 -15.80 0.44 -4.09
N ASP A 306 -15.10 1.45 -3.57
CA ASP A 306 -15.41 2.07 -2.27
C ASP A 306 -14.93 3.53 -2.26
N PRO A 307 -15.79 4.52 -1.95
CA PRO A 307 -15.44 5.94 -2.00
C PRO A 307 -14.51 6.39 -0.85
N CYS A 308 -14.33 5.57 0.19
CA CYS A 308 -13.47 5.89 1.33
C CYS A 308 -11.99 5.53 1.10
N THR A 309 -11.67 4.94 -0.06
CA THR A 309 -10.33 4.56 -0.49
C THR A 309 -9.44 5.75 -0.86
N VAL A 310 -8.14 5.49 -0.98
CA VAL A 310 -7.12 6.51 -1.20
C VAL A 310 -6.27 6.18 -2.43
N LEU A 311 -6.15 7.14 -3.35
CA LEU A 311 -5.17 7.12 -4.44
C LEU A 311 -3.82 7.60 -3.89
N THR A 312 -2.77 6.81 -4.11
CA THR A 312 -1.40 7.16 -3.69
C THR A 312 -0.55 7.44 -4.92
N ILE A 313 0.15 8.58 -4.94
CA ILE A 313 1.03 9.01 -6.02
C ILE A 313 2.39 9.38 -5.42
N GLY A 314 3.46 8.74 -5.88
CA GLY A 314 4.84 9.01 -5.48
C GLY A 314 5.67 9.51 -6.67
N VAL A 315 6.56 10.46 -6.41
CA VAL A 315 7.52 10.98 -7.39
C VAL A 315 8.91 10.53 -6.99
N PHE A 316 9.66 10.05 -7.97
CA PHE A 316 10.96 9.42 -7.78
C PHE A 316 11.95 9.90 -8.83
N ASP A 317 13.22 9.78 -8.47
CA ASP A 317 14.36 10.04 -9.33
C ASP A 317 14.98 8.69 -9.75
N ASN A 318 15.03 8.43 -11.06
CA ASN A 318 15.43 7.14 -11.64
C ASN A 318 16.94 6.93 -11.54
N GLY A 319 17.38 6.05 -10.66
CA GLY A 319 18.79 5.64 -10.53
C GLY A 319 19.14 4.39 -11.34
N ARG A 320 18.13 3.63 -11.78
CA ARG A 320 18.31 2.24 -12.24
C ARG A 320 18.92 2.11 -13.63
N TYR A 321 18.75 3.11 -14.49
CA TYR A 321 19.33 3.07 -15.83
C TYR A 321 20.86 3.31 -15.84
N LYS A 322 21.42 3.81 -14.74
CA LYS A 322 22.87 3.90 -14.54
C LYS A 322 23.33 2.68 -13.74
N ARG A 323 24.37 2.02 -14.24
CA ARG A 323 25.06 0.94 -13.51
C ARG A 323 26.23 1.54 -12.75
N ASP A 324 26.37 1.14 -11.49
CA ASP A 324 27.54 1.48 -10.68
C ASP A 324 28.79 0.76 -11.21
N GLU A 325 29.99 1.15 -10.75
CA GLU A 325 31.27 0.52 -11.13
C GLU A 325 31.29 -1.01 -10.89
N ALA A 326 30.48 -1.49 -9.95
CA ALA A 326 30.27 -2.91 -9.64
C ALA A 326 29.18 -3.60 -10.50
N GLY A 327 28.66 -2.93 -11.53
CA GLY A 327 27.63 -3.44 -12.44
C GLY A 327 26.22 -3.57 -11.85
N LYS A 328 26.01 -3.13 -10.59
CA LYS A 328 24.70 -3.15 -9.93
C LYS A 328 23.84 -1.98 -10.41
N PRO A 329 22.52 -2.16 -10.62
CA PRO A 329 21.64 -1.05 -10.94
C PRO A 329 21.57 -0.09 -9.76
N GLY A 330 21.63 1.22 -10.05
CA GLY A 330 21.46 2.26 -9.04
C GLY A 330 20.10 2.16 -8.33
N ARG A 331 19.98 2.82 -7.18
CA ARG A 331 18.73 2.86 -6.39
C ARG A 331 17.92 4.10 -6.75
N ASP A 332 16.60 3.97 -6.77
CA ASP A 332 15.72 5.13 -6.99
C ASP A 332 15.63 6.00 -5.73
N LEU A 333 15.67 7.31 -5.93
CA LEU A 333 15.60 8.28 -4.84
C LEU A 333 14.19 8.87 -4.73
N ARG A 334 13.74 9.10 -3.50
CA ARG A 334 12.37 9.55 -3.18
C ARG A 334 12.31 11.08 -3.29
N ILE A 335 11.41 11.62 -4.12
CA ILE A 335 11.19 13.08 -4.26
C ILE A 335 9.97 13.54 -3.45
N GLY A 336 8.92 12.71 -3.34
CA GLY A 336 7.75 13.04 -2.53
C GLY A 336 6.59 12.08 -2.74
N LYS A 337 5.58 12.16 -1.87
CA LYS A 337 4.36 11.36 -1.94
C LYS A 337 3.12 12.19 -1.64
N ILE A 338 2.06 11.95 -2.38
CA ILE A 338 0.74 12.56 -2.21
C ILE A 338 -0.31 11.46 -2.10
N ARG A 339 -1.32 11.73 -1.29
CA ARG A 339 -2.49 10.86 -1.13
C ARG A 339 -3.75 11.68 -1.37
N VAL A 340 -4.60 11.20 -2.26
CA VAL A 340 -5.89 11.80 -2.57
C VAL A 340 -6.96 10.83 -2.13
N ARG A 341 -7.73 11.20 -1.10
CA ARG A 341 -8.86 10.39 -0.64
C ARG A 341 -10.06 10.65 -1.54
N LEU A 342 -10.69 9.61 -2.06
CA LEU A 342 -11.79 9.78 -3.02
C LEU A 342 -13.00 10.50 -2.39
N SER A 343 -13.22 10.33 -1.08
CA SER A 343 -14.29 11.00 -0.33
C SER A 343 -14.18 12.53 -0.26
N THR A 344 -13.06 13.12 -0.68
CA THR A 344 -12.88 14.57 -0.77
C THR A 344 -13.17 15.12 -2.17
N LEU A 345 -13.35 14.24 -3.16
CA LEU A 345 -13.65 14.61 -4.54
C LEU A 345 -15.17 14.65 -4.77
N ASP A 346 -15.63 15.70 -5.47
CA ASP A 346 -16.99 15.77 -5.99
C ASP A 346 -17.13 14.89 -7.24
N THR A 347 -18.29 14.28 -7.40
CA THR A 347 -18.60 13.44 -8.56
C THR A 347 -18.67 14.27 -9.85
N ASN A 348 -18.14 13.72 -10.95
CA ASN A 348 -18.10 14.31 -12.29
C ASN A 348 -17.40 15.67 -12.39
N LYS A 349 -16.63 16.07 -11.38
CA LYS A 349 -15.85 17.29 -11.38
C LYS A 349 -14.38 16.99 -11.62
N VAL A 350 -13.76 17.76 -12.51
CA VAL A 350 -12.32 17.69 -12.77
C VAL A 350 -11.61 18.63 -11.80
N TYR A 351 -10.71 18.08 -11.00
CA TYR A 351 -9.81 18.83 -10.12
C TYR A 351 -8.45 18.92 -10.78
N LEU A 352 -8.01 20.13 -11.09
CA LEU A 352 -6.66 20.42 -11.58
C LEU A 352 -5.91 21.15 -10.47
N ASN A 353 -5.07 20.42 -9.74
CA ASN A 353 -4.36 20.96 -8.58
C ASN A 353 -2.85 20.73 -8.71
N SER A 354 -2.09 21.68 -8.16
CA SER A 354 -0.65 21.53 -7.91
C SER A 354 -0.46 21.15 -6.45
N TYR A 355 0.19 20.00 -6.21
CA TYR A 355 0.44 19.48 -4.88
C TYR A 355 1.92 19.60 -4.53
N MET A 356 2.23 20.09 -3.33
CA MET A 356 3.60 20.20 -2.85
C MET A 356 4.20 18.82 -2.54
N LEU A 357 5.38 18.55 -3.09
CA LEU A 357 6.19 17.36 -2.81
C LEU A 357 7.09 17.65 -1.62
N THR A 358 6.87 16.93 -0.53
CA THR A 358 7.69 17.04 0.69
C THR A 358 8.30 15.68 1.01
N VAL A 359 9.61 15.67 1.27
CA VAL A 359 10.31 14.50 1.80
C VAL A 359 10.78 14.81 3.20
N LEU A 360 10.56 13.85 4.10
CA LEU A 360 11.13 13.88 5.43
C LEU A 360 12.56 13.32 5.32
N LEU A 361 13.54 14.14 5.66
CA LEU A 361 14.92 13.73 5.88
C LEU A 361 15.23 13.82 7.38
N PRO A 362 16.30 13.16 7.88
CA PRO A 362 16.73 13.29 9.27
C PRO A 362 16.92 14.75 9.72
N ASN A 363 17.32 15.63 8.80
CA ASN A 363 17.59 17.04 9.06
C ASN A 363 16.35 17.96 8.95
N GLY A 364 15.17 17.42 8.65
CA GLY A 364 13.95 18.20 8.47
C GLY A 364 13.10 17.78 7.27
N ALA A 365 11.91 18.36 7.19
CA ALA A 365 11.09 18.28 5.99
C ALA A 365 11.65 19.23 4.92
N LYS A 366 11.95 18.70 3.74
CA LYS A 366 12.42 19.48 2.60
C LYS A 366 11.32 19.51 1.53
N LYS A 367 10.95 20.72 1.09
CA LYS A 367 10.09 20.91 -0.10
C LYS A 367 10.94 20.58 -1.33
N MET A 368 10.55 19.54 -2.06
CA MET A 368 11.29 19.02 -3.22
C MET A 368 10.72 19.48 -4.55
N GLY A 369 9.57 20.16 -4.56
CA GLY A 369 8.91 20.72 -5.75
C GLY A 369 7.40 20.63 -5.66
N GLU A 370 6.70 20.75 -6.79
CA GLU A 370 5.24 20.62 -6.90
C GLU A 370 4.88 19.70 -8.06
N ILE A 371 3.84 18.88 -7.93
CA ILE A 371 3.32 18.04 -9.02
C ILE A 371 1.91 18.50 -9.41
N GLU A 372 1.68 18.61 -10.71
CA GLU A 372 0.40 18.96 -11.31
C GLU A 372 -0.38 17.69 -11.67
N ILE A 373 -1.52 17.49 -11.01
CA ILE A 373 -2.37 16.31 -11.19
C ILE A 373 -3.79 16.77 -11.52
N ALA A 374 -4.38 16.16 -12.55
CA ALA A 374 -5.80 16.24 -12.85
C ALA A 374 -6.49 14.99 -12.31
N VAL A 375 -7.53 15.12 -11.49
CA VAL A 375 -8.31 13.98 -10.98
C VAL A 375 -9.79 14.20 -11.23
N ARG A 376 -10.47 13.21 -11.78
CA ARG A 376 -11.93 13.18 -11.95
C ARG A 376 -12.47 11.87 -11.42
N PHE A 377 -13.41 11.95 -10.48
CA PHE A 377 -14.16 10.79 -10.01
C PHE A 377 -15.56 10.79 -10.63
N SER A 378 -15.88 9.77 -11.43
CA SER A 378 -17.15 9.64 -12.13
C SER A 378 -17.97 8.53 -11.49
N CYS A 379 -19.16 8.83 -11.00
CA CYS A 379 -20.06 7.83 -10.39
C CYS A 379 -21.08 7.32 -11.39
N LEU A 380 -21.37 6.01 -11.35
CA LEU A 380 -22.43 5.40 -12.14
C LEU A 380 -23.82 5.72 -11.56
N SER A 381 -23.95 5.76 -10.23
CA SER A 381 -25.20 6.08 -9.53
C SER A 381 -24.94 6.78 -8.20
N TRP A 382 -25.75 7.78 -7.87
CA TRP A 382 -25.71 8.44 -6.56
C TRP A 382 -26.21 7.51 -5.43
N LEU A 383 -27.16 6.62 -5.73
CA LEU A 383 -27.69 5.68 -4.75
C LEU A 383 -26.63 4.65 -4.33
N SER A 384 -25.86 4.12 -5.28
CA SER A 384 -24.77 3.19 -4.96
C SER A 384 -23.67 3.87 -4.15
N LEU A 385 -23.37 5.14 -4.43
CA LEU A 385 -22.42 5.94 -3.66
C LEU A 385 -22.87 6.12 -2.20
N ILE A 386 -24.14 6.49 -1.98
CA ILE A 386 -24.70 6.65 -0.62
C ILE A 386 -24.72 5.31 0.12
N GLN A 387 -25.15 4.24 -0.56
CA GLN A 387 -25.15 2.90 0.02
C GLN A 387 -23.73 2.47 0.45
N ALA A 388 -22.71 2.76 -0.37
CA ALA A 388 -21.33 2.43 -0.06
C ALA A 388 -20.83 3.10 1.23
N TYR A 389 -21.22 4.35 1.51
CA TYR A 389 -20.88 5.02 2.78
C TYR A 389 -21.53 4.35 4.01
N GLY A 390 -22.67 3.68 3.84
CA GLY A 390 -23.33 2.93 4.90
C GLY A 390 -22.77 1.52 5.11
N THR A 391 -22.00 1.00 4.15
CA THR A 391 -21.41 -0.34 4.27
C THR A 391 -20.08 -0.31 5.04
N PRO A 392 -19.78 -1.36 5.84
CA PRO A 392 -18.49 -1.46 6.49
C PRO A 392 -17.35 -1.51 5.45
N LEU A 393 -16.22 -0.90 5.82
CA LEU A 393 -15.07 -0.77 4.94
C LEU A 393 -14.52 -2.16 4.54
N LEU A 394 -14.24 -3.00 5.54
CA LEU A 394 -13.64 -4.32 5.33
C LEU A 394 -14.71 -5.40 5.11
N PRO A 395 -14.35 -6.54 4.48
CA PRO A 395 -15.22 -7.70 4.39
C PRO A 395 -15.65 -8.24 5.75
N ARG A 396 -16.84 -8.87 5.81
CA ARG A 396 -17.46 -9.38 7.04
C ARG A 396 -16.54 -10.29 7.87
N MET A 397 -15.68 -11.08 7.25
CA MET A 397 -14.83 -12.05 7.93
C MET A 397 -13.84 -11.38 8.91
N HIS A 398 -13.40 -10.14 8.62
CA HIS A 398 -12.54 -9.36 9.52
C HIS A 398 -13.22 -9.01 10.86
N TYR A 399 -14.55 -8.94 10.88
CA TYR A 399 -15.33 -8.63 12.08
C TYR A 399 -15.79 -9.90 12.81
N LEU A 400 -16.07 -10.98 12.09
CA LEU A 400 -16.53 -12.25 12.67
C LEU A 400 -15.37 -13.06 13.28
N ARG A 401 -14.23 -13.10 12.60
CA ARG A 401 -13.00 -13.78 13.05
C ARG A 401 -11.81 -12.83 12.93
N PRO A 402 -11.68 -11.87 13.85
CA PRO A 402 -10.56 -10.93 13.80
C PRO A 402 -9.24 -11.68 14.01
N LEU A 403 -8.23 -11.30 13.23
CA LEU A 403 -6.85 -11.74 13.43
C LEU A 403 -6.21 -10.84 14.50
N GLY A 404 -5.33 -11.40 15.34
CA GLY A 404 -4.65 -10.62 16.38
C GLY A 404 -3.78 -9.51 15.76
N PRO A 405 -3.62 -8.34 16.41
CA PRO A 405 -2.94 -7.18 15.83
C PRO A 405 -1.48 -7.48 15.46
N ALA A 406 -0.75 -8.22 16.30
CA ALA A 406 0.62 -8.64 16.02
C ALA A 406 0.70 -9.59 14.80
N GLN A 407 -0.27 -10.50 14.68
CA GLN A 407 -0.34 -11.42 13.54
C GLN A 407 -0.68 -10.67 12.24
N GLN A 408 -1.61 -9.72 12.29
CA GLN A 408 -1.96 -8.87 11.13
C GLN A 408 -0.74 -8.09 10.62
N ASP A 409 0.09 -7.56 11.51
CA ASP A 409 1.31 -6.84 11.12
C ASP A 409 2.33 -7.75 10.43
N ILE A 410 2.56 -8.96 10.95
CA ILE A 410 3.45 -9.94 10.32
C ILE A 410 2.92 -10.34 8.92
N LEU A 411 1.61 -10.60 8.82
CA LEU A 411 0.96 -10.96 7.57
C LEU A 411 1.04 -9.81 6.56
N ARG A 412 0.81 -8.56 6.99
CA ARG A 412 0.91 -7.38 6.13
C ARG A 412 2.32 -7.16 5.60
N GLN A 413 3.35 -7.26 6.45
CA GLN A 413 4.74 -7.17 6.01
C GLN A 413 5.08 -8.29 5.00
N THR A 414 4.54 -9.48 5.20
CA THR A 414 4.71 -10.61 4.29
C THR A 414 4.03 -10.37 2.94
N ALA A 415 2.80 -9.86 2.95
CA ALA A 415 2.06 -9.43 1.76
C ALA A 415 2.84 -8.37 0.97
N MET A 416 3.36 -7.34 1.66
CA MET A 416 4.21 -6.31 1.05
C MET A 416 5.46 -6.90 0.38
N ARG A 417 6.15 -7.86 1.03
CA ARG A 417 7.32 -8.53 0.45
C ARG A 417 6.96 -9.33 -0.81
N MET A 418 5.82 -10.00 -0.82
CA MET A 418 5.34 -10.73 -2.01
C MET A 418 5.04 -9.79 -3.18
N VAL A 419 4.32 -8.69 -2.93
CA VAL A 419 4.04 -7.66 -3.95
C VAL A 419 5.35 -7.08 -4.49
N THR A 420 6.29 -6.76 -3.59
CA THR A 420 7.62 -6.24 -3.95
C THR A 420 8.38 -7.23 -4.85
N ALA A 421 8.44 -8.51 -4.48
CA ALA A 421 9.13 -9.53 -5.25
C ALA A 421 8.45 -9.81 -6.62
N ARG A 422 7.14 -9.57 -6.75
CA ARG A 422 6.43 -9.67 -8.03
C ARG A 422 6.76 -8.48 -8.94
N LEU A 423 6.71 -7.26 -8.40
CA LEU A 423 6.98 -6.04 -9.16
C LEU A 423 8.46 -5.89 -9.53
N ALA A 424 9.39 -6.40 -8.72
CA ALA A 424 10.82 -6.40 -9.04
C ALA A 424 11.18 -7.31 -10.24
N ARG A 425 10.34 -8.29 -10.59
CA ARG A 425 10.52 -9.19 -11.74
C ARG A 425 9.83 -8.70 -13.01
N SER A 426 9.17 -7.54 -12.96
CA SER A 426 8.49 -6.97 -14.12
C SER A 426 9.45 -6.16 -15.00
N GLU A 427 9.04 -5.86 -16.23
CA GLU A 427 9.81 -5.07 -17.18
C GLU A 427 9.05 -3.78 -17.54
N PRO A 428 9.55 -2.59 -17.14
CA PRO A 428 10.75 -2.36 -16.32
C PRO A 428 10.54 -2.71 -14.84
N PRO A 429 11.59 -3.08 -14.09
CA PRO A 429 11.46 -3.50 -12.70
C PRO A 429 11.17 -2.31 -11.79
N LEU A 430 10.12 -2.41 -10.96
CA LEU A 430 9.89 -1.45 -9.89
C LEU A 430 10.78 -1.79 -8.70
N GLY A 431 11.54 -0.80 -8.24
CA GLY A 431 12.46 -0.97 -7.13
C GLY A 431 11.78 -1.28 -5.80
N GLN A 432 12.47 -2.05 -4.96
CA GLN A 432 11.99 -2.36 -3.62
C GLN A 432 11.75 -1.06 -2.80
N GLU A 433 12.64 -0.09 -2.94
CA GLU A 433 12.53 1.22 -2.32
C GLU A 433 11.27 2.00 -2.73
N VAL A 434 10.84 1.84 -3.99
CA VAL A 434 9.65 2.48 -4.56
C VAL A 434 8.40 1.83 -3.98
N VAL A 435 8.34 0.48 -4.03
CA VAL A 435 7.18 -0.28 -3.53
C VAL A 435 7.01 -0.07 -2.02
N GLN A 436 8.08 -0.12 -1.24
CA GLN A 436 8.04 0.12 0.20
C GLN A 436 7.59 1.55 0.55
N PHE A 437 8.04 2.55 -0.21
CA PHE A 437 7.63 3.94 -0.01
C PHE A 437 6.15 4.17 -0.37
N MET A 438 5.65 3.49 -1.40
CA MET A 438 4.25 3.55 -1.78
C MET A 438 3.34 2.84 -0.75
N LEU A 439 3.74 1.67 -0.26
CA LEU A 439 2.97 0.85 0.70
C LEU A 439 3.14 1.23 2.18
N ASP A 440 3.98 2.21 2.51
CA ASP A 440 4.22 2.67 3.88
C ASP A 440 4.76 1.59 4.83
N THR A 441 5.82 0.89 4.43
CA THR A 441 6.47 -0.07 5.34
C THR A 441 6.95 0.61 6.64
N ASP A 442 7.32 1.89 6.57
CA ASP A 442 7.91 2.67 7.66
C ASP A 442 6.86 3.25 8.65
N THR A 443 5.54 3.12 8.41
CA THR A 443 4.53 3.72 9.33
C THR A 443 4.43 3.02 10.68
N HIS A 444 4.96 1.82 10.82
CA HIS A 444 4.96 1.05 12.07
C HIS A 444 6.23 1.28 12.92
N VAL A 445 7.17 2.08 12.41
CA VAL A 445 8.28 2.57 13.23
C VAL A 445 7.72 3.63 14.18
N TRP A 446 8.01 3.45 15.48
CA TRP A 446 7.64 4.41 16.50
C TRP A 446 8.13 5.81 16.12
N SER A 447 7.24 6.80 16.18
CA SER A 447 7.58 8.20 15.89
C SER A 447 6.90 9.09 16.91
N MET A 448 7.71 9.79 17.70
CA MET A 448 7.24 10.75 18.70
C MET A 448 6.35 11.83 18.08
N ARG A 449 6.71 12.30 16.88
CA ARG A 449 5.94 13.28 16.11
C ARG A 449 4.53 12.78 15.80
N LYS A 450 4.38 11.55 15.31
CA LYS A 450 3.06 10.96 14.99
C LYS A 450 2.21 10.82 16.26
N SER A 451 2.82 10.39 17.37
CA SER A 451 2.15 10.28 18.67
C SER A 451 1.66 11.64 19.17
N LYS A 452 2.48 12.69 19.09
CA LYS A 452 2.08 14.08 19.42
C LYS A 452 0.97 14.59 18.51
N ALA A 453 1.08 14.39 17.20
CA ALA A 453 0.06 14.82 16.24
C ALA A 453 -1.30 14.15 16.53
N ASN A 454 -1.30 12.84 16.82
CA ASN A 454 -2.51 12.12 17.22
C ASN A 454 -3.05 12.60 18.57
N TRP A 455 -2.17 12.87 19.54
CA TRP A 455 -2.56 13.45 20.82
C TRP A 455 -3.25 14.80 20.66
N PHE A 456 -2.69 15.71 19.86
CA PHE A 456 -3.32 17.01 19.58
C PHE A 456 -4.67 16.87 18.88
N ARG A 457 -4.83 15.87 18.01
CA ARG A 457 -6.16 15.55 17.42
C ARG A 457 -7.14 15.10 18.50
N VAL A 458 -6.72 14.25 19.44
CA VAL A 458 -7.56 13.81 20.57
C VAL A 458 -7.94 14.97 21.47
N VAL A 459 -6.98 15.81 21.87
CA VAL A 459 -7.24 17.03 22.66
C VAL A 459 -8.18 17.97 21.91
N GLY A 460 -8.00 18.12 20.60
CA GLY A 460 -8.93 18.86 19.74
C GLY A 460 -10.35 18.28 19.76
N CYS A 461 -10.53 16.96 19.75
CA CYS A 461 -11.86 16.35 19.91
C CYS A 461 -12.45 16.59 21.31
N LEU A 462 -11.63 16.42 22.35
CA LEU A 462 -12.05 16.64 23.74
C LEU A 462 -12.44 18.10 24.00
N SER A 463 -11.83 19.07 23.30
CA SER A 463 -12.22 20.48 23.44
C SER A 463 -13.63 20.74 22.90
N HIS A 464 -14.06 20.06 21.83
CA HIS A 464 -15.44 20.12 21.35
C HIS A 464 -16.42 19.53 22.37
N ALA A 465 -16.06 18.41 23.00
CA ALA A 465 -16.85 17.83 24.09
C ALA A 465 -16.91 18.76 25.31
N ALA A 466 -15.81 19.42 25.67
CA ALA A 466 -15.76 20.40 26.74
C ALA A 466 -16.56 21.68 26.43
N ILE A 467 -16.65 22.10 25.17
CA ILE A 467 -17.54 23.20 24.73
C ILE A 467 -19.01 22.76 24.89
N LEU A 468 -19.35 21.54 24.47
CA LEU A 468 -20.69 20.99 24.65
C LEU A 468 -21.08 20.87 26.14
N ALA A 469 -20.17 20.38 26.98
CA ALA A 469 -20.38 20.26 28.42
C ALA A 469 -20.60 21.63 29.08
N ARG A 470 -19.78 22.64 28.73
CA ARG A 470 -19.98 24.02 29.20
C ARG A 470 -21.28 24.63 28.71
N TRP A 471 -21.71 24.31 27.49
CA TRP A 471 -23.00 24.74 26.97
C TRP A 471 -24.18 24.12 27.75
N LEU A 472 -24.10 22.81 28.06
CA LEU A 472 -25.08 22.12 28.91
C LEU A 472 -25.11 22.68 30.33
N ASP A 473 -23.95 22.99 30.92
CA ASP A 473 -23.85 23.62 32.24
C ASP A 473 -24.43 25.04 32.23
N GLY A 474 -24.22 25.80 31.15
CA GLY A 474 -24.87 27.09 30.93
C GLY A 474 -26.40 27.01 30.87
N ILE A 475 -26.95 25.89 30.36
CA ILE A 475 -28.39 25.62 30.38
C ILE A 475 -28.86 25.30 31.80
N ARG A 476 -28.10 24.51 32.55
CA ARG A 476 -28.42 24.17 33.95
C ARG A 476 -28.39 25.38 34.87
N THR A 477 -27.46 26.30 34.64
CA THR A 477 -27.24 27.50 35.48
C THR A 477 -28.06 28.71 35.05
N TRP A 478 -28.93 28.59 34.04
CA TRP A 478 -29.78 29.68 33.53
C TRP A 478 -29.00 30.93 33.08
N ALA A 479 -27.76 30.74 32.60
CA ALA A 479 -26.91 31.86 32.15
C ALA A 479 -27.52 32.65 30.97
N HIS A 480 -28.32 31.98 30.13
CA HIS A 480 -29.03 32.58 29.00
C HIS A 480 -30.53 32.19 29.04
N PRO A 481 -31.39 32.99 29.68
CA PRO A 481 -32.77 32.59 29.99
C PRO A 481 -33.62 32.27 28.75
N SER A 482 -33.36 32.93 27.61
CA SER A 482 -34.08 32.67 26.35
C SER A 482 -33.78 31.30 25.74
N THR A 483 -32.52 30.86 25.78
CA THR A 483 -32.11 29.55 25.24
C THR A 483 -32.49 28.42 26.18
N THR A 484 -32.44 28.64 27.51
CA THR A 484 -32.89 27.65 28.48
C THR A 484 -34.39 27.40 28.37
N ILE A 485 -35.22 28.43 28.30
CA ILE A 485 -36.67 28.27 28.11
C ILE A 485 -36.96 27.48 26.83
N LEU A 486 -36.29 27.79 25.71
CA LEU A 486 -36.46 27.05 24.45
C LEU A 486 -36.10 25.57 24.58
N VAL A 487 -34.99 25.24 25.25
CA VAL A 487 -34.56 23.85 25.48
C VAL A 487 -35.54 23.11 26.38
N HIS A 488 -36.07 23.75 27.42
CA HIS A 488 -37.05 23.14 28.31
C HIS A 488 -38.40 22.91 27.60
N VAL A 489 -38.84 23.85 26.76
CA VAL A 489 -40.03 23.69 25.90
C VAL A 489 -39.84 22.53 24.92
N LEU A 490 -38.66 22.42 24.30
CA LEU A 490 -38.32 21.29 23.42
C LEU A 490 -38.32 19.96 24.20
N LEU A 491 -37.78 19.94 25.42
CA LEU A 491 -37.73 18.76 26.27
C LEU A 491 -39.14 18.32 26.72
N ILE A 492 -40.02 19.27 27.06
CA ILE A 492 -41.44 19.00 27.35
C ILE A 492 -42.13 18.45 26.10
N ALA A 493 -41.89 19.02 24.91
CA ALA A 493 -42.46 18.51 23.66
C ALA A 493 -41.98 17.08 23.35
N VAL A 494 -40.72 16.76 23.65
CA VAL A 494 -40.12 15.41 23.53
C VAL A 494 -40.79 14.41 24.49
N VAL A 495 -41.06 14.81 25.74
CA VAL A 495 -41.74 13.97 26.74
C VAL A 495 -43.21 13.75 26.37
N MET A 496 -43.90 14.77 25.87
CA MET A 496 -45.32 14.69 25.48
C MET A 496 -45.53 13.90 24.18
N CYS A 497 -44.52 13.86 23.30
CA CYS A 497 -44.59 13.19 22.00
C CYS A 497 -43.36 12.28 21.77
N PRO A 498 -43.22 11.15 22.51
CA PRO A 498 -42.04 10.28 22.41
C PRO A 498 -41.83 9.69 21.01
N GLN A 499 -42.91 9.52 20.22
CA GLN A 499 -42.82 9.03 18.84
C GLN A 499 -42.17 10.04 17.87
N LEU A 500 -42.22 11.34 18.17
CA LEU A 500 -41.59 12.37 17.33
C LEU A 500 -40.10 12.57 17.61
N VAL A 501 -39.57 12.06 18.72
CA VAL A 501 -38.17 12.27 19.14
C VAL A 501 -37.20 11.76 18.09
N LEU A 502 -37.45 10.55 17.57
CA LEU A 502 -36.59 9.98 16.54
C LEU A 502 -36.65 10.79 15.25
N SER A 503 -37.84 11.27 14.86
CA SER A 503 -38.03 12.09 13.68
C SER A 503 -37.37 13.47 13.80
N THR A 504 -37.44 14.12 14.97
CA THR A 504 -36.80 15.42 15.19
C THR A 504 -35.28 15.28 15.24
N ILE A 505 -34.73 14.22 15.85
CA ILE A 505 -33.29 13.93 15.81
C ILE A 505 -32.81 13.72 14.37
N PHE A 506 -33.52 12.91 13.57
CA PHE A 506 -33.15 12.72 12.16
C PHE A 506 -33.29 14.00 11.35
N MET A 507 -34.31 14.82 11.59
CA MET A 507 -34.48 16.12 10.94
C MET A 507 -33.34 17.09 11.28
N TYR A 508 -32.96 17.21 12.57
CA TYR A 508 -31.84 18.04 12.98
C TYR A 508 -30.51 17.52 12.44
N ALA A 509 -30.28 16.21 12.48
CA ALA A 509 -29.10 15.60 11.89
C ALA A 509 -29.03 15.86 10.38
N PHE A 510 -30.15 15.75 9.66
CA PHE A 510 -30.25 16.07 8.24
C PHE A 510 -30.00 17.55 7.97
N LEU A 511 -30.59 18.47 8.75
CA LEU A 511 -30.35 19.91 8.61
C LEU A 511 -28.89 20.27 8.88
N ILE A 512 -28.28 19.72 9.92
CA ILE A 512 -26.85 19.90 10.22
C ILE A 512 -26.00 19.33 9.08
N LEU A 513 -26.33 18.14 8.57
CA LEU A 513 -25.60 17.54 7.45
C LEU A 513 -25.76 18.34 6.18
N ALA A 514 -26.96 18.83 5.86
CA ALA A 514 -27.24 19.67 4.70
C ALA A 514 -26.55 21.04 4.80
N LEU A 515 -26.56 21.66 5.98
CA LEU A 515 -25.82 22.90 6.25
C LEU A 515 -24.31 22.65 6.13
N ARG A 516 -23.78 21.61 6.77
CA ARG A 516 -22.35 21.24 6.64
C ARG A 516 -21.98 20.89 5.20
N PHE A 517 -22.86 20.27 4.43
CA PHE A 517 -22.66 19.97 3.02
C PHE A 517 -22.61 21.26 2.18
N ARG A 518 -23.53 22.21 2.43
CA ARG A 518 -23.52 23.53 1.77
C ARG A 518 -22.32 24.39 2.17
N TYR A 519 -21.95 24.39 3.45
CA TYR A 519 -20.82 25.12 4.02
C TYR A 519 -19.51 24.34 3.97
N ARG A 520 -19.45 23.19 3.28
CA ARG A 520 -18.21 22.49 2.97
C ARG A 520 -17.40 23.39 2.04
N MET A 521 -16.73 24.39 2.62
CA MET A 521 -15.84 25.29 1.91
C MET A 521 -14.77 24.45 1.24
N ARG A 522 -14.72 24.61 -0.07
CA ARG A 522 -13.94 23.84 -1.04
C ARG A 522 -12.49 24.27 -0.94
N VAL A 523 -11.84 23.90 0.15
CA VAL A 523 -10.42 24.21 0.36
C VAL A 523 -9.60 23.28 -0.51
N THR A 524 -8.89 23.87 -1.46
CA THR A 524 -7.83 23.24 -2.24
C THR A 524 -6.85 22.58 -1.29
N HIS A 525 -6.78 21.24 -1.30
CA HIS A 525 -5.87 20.46 -0.48
C HIS A 525 -4.41 20.70 -0.91
N ASN A 526 -3.81 21.77 -0.42
CA ASN A 526 -2.38 21.75 -0.14
C ASN A 526 -2.18 20.99 1.18
N VAL A 527 -1.11 20.20 1.26
CA VAL A 527 -0.78 19.39 2.44
C VAL A 527 -0.63 20.34 3.64
N ASP A 528 -1.54 20.27 4.61
CA ASP A 528 -1.39 21.00 5.87
C ASP A 528 -0.29 20.35 6.71
N LEU A 529 0.93 20.84 6.55
CA LEU A 529 2.11 20.39 7.31
C LEU A 529 1.88 20.51 8.83
N ARG A 530 1.11 21.51 9.26
CA ARG A 530 0.65 21.72 10.63
C ARG A 530 -0.19 20.56 11.18
N LEU A 531 -1.05 19.96 10.36
CA LEU A 531 -1.92 18.85 10.78
C LEU A 531 -1.15 17.52 10.96
N SER A 532 0.03 17.44 10.34
CA SER A 532 1.02 16.36 10.52
C SER A 532 2.13 16.69 11.52
N TYR A 533 2.04 17.88 12.15
CA TYR A 533 3.00 18.45 13.09
C TYR A 533 4.43 18.58 12.53
N VAL A 534 4.61 18.55 11.21
CA VAL A 534 5.94 18.48 10.59
C VAL A 534 6.75 19.77 10.77
N ASP A 535 6.08 20.93 10.86
CA ASP A 535 6.74 22.24 10.98
C ASP A 535 7.33 22.52 12.38
N ALA A 536 6.94 21.76 13.41
CA ALA A 536 7.28 22.02 14.81
C ALA A 536 8.15 20.92 15.44
N VAL A 537 8.81 20.10 14.62
CA VAL A 537 9.55 18.92 15.05
C VAL A 537 11.05 19.21 15.12
N GLY A 538 11.66 18.87 16.25
CA GLY A 538 13.11 18.97 16.41
C GLY A 538 13.87 17.90 15.62
N PRO A 539 15.11 18.18 15.20
CA PRO A 539 15.93 17.24 14.42
C PRO A 539 16.13 15.89 15.14
N ASP A 540 16.21 15.87 16.46
CA ASP A 540 16.38 14.63 17.25
C ASP A 540 15.16 13.69 17.19
N GLU A 541 13.96 14.23 16.98
CA GLU A 541 12.72 13.44 16.83
C GLU A 541 12.60 12.82 15.44
N LEU A 542 13.14 13.51 14.42
CA LEU A 542 13.27 12.95 13.08
C LEU A 542 14.36 11.89 13.04
N ASP A 543 15.49 12.15 13.68
CA ASP A 543 16.56 11.17 13.80
C ASP A 543 16.10 9.87 14.46
N GLU A 544 15.24 9.95 15.49
CA GLU A 544 14.60 8.78 16.12
C GLU A 544 13.68 8.01 15.16
N GLU A 545 12.97 8.69 14.25
CA GLU A 545 12.09 8.05 13.26
C GLU A 545 12.87 7.29 12.17
N PHE A 546 14.11 7.72 11.89
CA PHE A 546 15.00 7.07 10.91
C PHE A 546 16.01 6.10 11.53
N ASP A 547 16.07 6.01 12.86
CA ASP A 547 16.93 5.04 13.55
C ASP A 547 16.32 3.64 13.50
N GLY A 548 17.14 2.68 13.10
CA GLY A 548 16.71 1.29 12.97
C GLY A 548 16.58 0.58 14.32
N LEU A 549 16.03 -0.63 14.29
CA LEU A 549 16.10 -1.57 15.39
C LEU A 549 16.99 -2.75 14.96
N PRO A 550 18.13 -3.01 15.62
CA PRO A 550 18.70 -2.30 16.78
C PRO A 550 19.23 -0.89 16.45
N THR A 551 19.24 -0.01 17.46
CA THR A 551 19.68 1.38 17.31
C THR A 551 21.15 1.46 16.91
N THR A 552 21.45 2.42 16.03
CA THR A 552 22.82 2.74 15.60
C THR A 552 23.44 3.88 16.42
N ARG A 553 22.68 4.44 17.37
CA ARG A 553 23.05 5.63 18.14
C ARG A 553 23.76 5.29 19.45
N SER A 554 24.48 6.27 19.99
CA SER A 554 25.20 6.13 21.26
C SER A 554 24.25 5.89 22.44
N PRO A 555 24.70 5.17 23.49
CA PRO A 555 23.86 4.87 24.65
C PRO A 555 23.35 6.14 25.36
N ASP A 556 24.11 7.23 25.35
CA ASP A 556 23.70 8.51 25.93
C ASP A 556 22.49 9.13 25.20
N THR A 557 22.48 9.02 23.87
CA THR A 557 21.35 9.48 23.04
C THR A 557 20.09 8.66 23.35
N VAL A 558 20.25 7.34 23.54
CA VAL A 558 19.15 6.44 23.91
C VAL A 558 18.60 6.79 25.30
N ARG A 559 19.48 7.07 26.26
CA ARG A 559 19.08 7.50 27.61
C ARG A 559 18.28 8.81 27.58
N PHE A 560 18.75 9.81 26.84
CA PHE A 560 18.03 11.06 26.66
C PHE A 560 16.65 10.86 26.03
N ARG A 561 16.54 10.02 24.98
CA ARG A 561 15.26 9.68 24.35
C ARG A 561 14.31 8.98 25.32
N TYR A 562 14.82 8.06 26.14
CA TYR A 562 14.05 7.37 27.17
C TYR A 562 13.52 8.34 28.24
N ASP A 563 14.36 9.21 28.78
CA ASP A 563 13.96 10.19 29.80
C ASP A 563 12.89 11.16 29.27
N ARG A 564 13.04 11.60 28.02
CA ARG A 564 12.02 12.40 27.32
C ARG A 564 10.69 11.66 27.18
N LEU A 565 10.73 10.39 26.75
CA LEU A 565 9.53 9.56 26.60
C LEU A 565 8.85 9.34 27.96
N ARG A 566 9.62 9.09 29.01
CA ARG A 566 9.11 8.94 30.38
C ARG A 566 8.44 10.21 30.89
N ALA A 567 9.00 11.38 30.62
CA ALA A 567 8.41 12.66 31.00
C ALA A 567 7.10 12.97 30.24
N LEU A 568 6.96 12.52 29.00
CA LEU A 568 5.69 12.64 28.26
C LEU A 568 4.67 11.60 28.71
N ALA A 569 5.10 10.36 28.96
CA ALA A 569 4.25 9.30 29.48
C ALA A 569 3.68 9.66 30.85
N SER A 570 4.46 10.29 31.74
CA SER A 570 3.96 10.76 33.03
C SER A 570 2.87 11.83 32.89
N ARG A 571 3.03 12.80 31.96
CA ARG A 571 2.00 13.80 31.66
C ARG A 571 0.73 13.18 31.05
N ALA A 572 0.89 12.21 30.16
CA ALA A 572 -0.24 11.49 29.59
C ALA A 572 -0.97 10.68 30.68
N GLN A 573 -0.24 10.03 31.58
CA GLN A 573 -0.79 9.29 32.72
C GLN A 573 -1.56 10.20 33.68
N THR A 574 -1.04 11.39 34.02
CA THR A 574 -1.77 12.34 34.88
C THR A 574 -3.08 12.79 34.23
N LEU A 575 -3.05 13.14 32.94
CA LEU A 575 -4.26 13.55 32.23
C LEU A 575 -5.28 12.41 32.09
N LEU A 576 -4.82 11.19 31.83
CA LEU A 576 -5.69 10.02 31.74
C LEU A 576 -6.31 9.70 33.11
N GLY A 577 -5.56 9.90 34.20
CA GLY A 577 -6.07 9.83 35.57
C GLY A 577 -7.13 10.89 35.86
N ASP A 578 -6.93 12.14 35.43
CA ASP A 578 -7.92 13.21 35.59
C ASP A 578 -9.21 12.92 34.82
N VAL A 579 -9.08 12.43 33.58
CA VAL A 579 -10.23 12.02 32.75
C VAL A 579 -10.95 10.82 33.37
N ALA A 580 -10.22 9.83 33.89
CA ALA A 580 -10.80 8.69 34.58
C ALA A 580 -11.58 9.14 35.83
N ALA A 581 -11.00 10.02 36.66
CA ALA A 581 -11.68 10.56 37.83
C ALA A 581 -12.94 11.37 37.47
N GLN A 582 -12.94 12.09 36.33
CA GLN A 582 -14.14 12.75 35.82
C GLN A 582 -15.18 11.74 35.30
N GLY A 583 -14.73 10.66 34.66
CA GLY A 583 -15.60 9.56 34.21
C GLY A 583 -16.27 8.84 35.37
N GLU A 584 -15.53 8.49 36.41
CA GLU A 584 -16.04 7.85 37.63
C GLU A 584 -17.10 8.72 38.33
N ARG A 585 -16.91 10.05 38.33
CA ARG A 585 -17.93 10.99 38.86
C ARG A 585 -19.21 11.03 38.04
N LEU A 586 -19.10 10.79 36.73
CA LEU A 586 -20.26 10.71 35.82
C LEU A 586 -20.99 9.37 35.96
N GLU A 587 -20.27 8.28 36.21
CA GLU A 587 -20.84 6.96 36.48
C GLU A 587 -21.52 6.87 37.84
N ALA A 588 -21.06 7.66 38.82
CA ALA A 588 -21.65 7.76 40.15
C ALA A 588 -22.94 8.61 40.23
N LEU A 589 -23.33 9.31 39.14
CA LEU A 589 -24.57 10.07 38.99
C LEU A 589 -25.65 9.21 38.32
#